data_AF-A0A1H8VVM0-F1
#
_entry.id   AF-A0A1H8VVM0-F1
#
_cell.length_a   1.000
_cell.length_b   1.000
_cell.length_c   1.000
_cell.angle_alpha   90.00
_cell.angle_beta   90.00
_cell.angle_gamma   90.00
#
_symmetry.space_group_name_H-M   'P 1'
#
loop_
_entity.id
_entity.type
_entity.pdbx_description
1 polymer ?
#
loop_
_entity_poly.entity_id
_entity_poly.type
_entity_poly.pdbx_seq_one_letter_code
_entity_poly.pdbx_strand_id
1 'polypeptide(L)'
;MNIHGPVWTDQPSRMRILDPLGTEGTINRLQSRLLYPVSSIAITERLRYLSFWAWITDHLDRHTRDERQRYEKIYLFANVAHDCDDEGTHGQGIVSRQRELDDGRKVGDIYDPTVDTVNISNDNFTLTSNSSGFDQYYKGILYNLLLFENEWTLSPLGKQLAVAFDEAISVEFSELQSAVEAERVQPALIERFAEHGCLCQLSNQEREYLTKAFLGLYTPETTWEDLDFLEALPVERLNLAPFLDRENLAESLIAYDEEDASTARLDVMEAREQADLTDLEKYILSGQHVFTRTSLLLILYAGYWVTERPTKTPDFTPLAESRALWQLVIHTEYFSQACQALLIGFYEAVRMLEPIGEAEVIERILTAPEYREALEAGLAAEVEPSDGELDTRAQIKNSIYYGQAFETSHRARLTPENDTQSLEEVGGKDSWEALTTVLTSGADALTLGSRSEWAFRTLLQDALEDTPSLAKSARVFGYSTLLLSSLQARYQHDFSADEFAPYRQWFNETERYPSPALLWNFPYDPSQTVATVLQQFTDDHIYTQYFNRLYQKLADNPGKSPQLMSTDADGQLSYVRPFNGGTPNLPTLKYDRLGDIFFELGWTTGNSLRELTLTTHGQALLEKFYVVGDR
;
A
#
# COMPACT_ATOMS: atom_id res chain seq x y z
N MET A 1 -13.64 17.15 -33.94
CA MET A 1 -12.28 16.85 -34.44
C MET A 1 -12.17 15.33 -34.35
N ASN A 2 -11.97 14.60 -35.45
CA ASN A 2 -11.87 13.14 -35.39
C ASN A 2 -10.54 12.79 -34.74
N ILE A 3 -10.56 12.46 -33.46
CA ILE A 3 -9.39 11.95 -32.76
C ILE A 3 -9.24 10.51 -33.24
N HIS A 4 -8.27 10.26 -34.10
CA HIS A 4 -7.72 8.92 -34.21
C HIS A 4 -7.11 8.62 -32.83
N GLY A 5 -7.83 7.85 -32.02
CA GLY A 5 -7.32 7.34 -30.76
C GLY A 5 -5.99 6.60 -30.98
N PRO A 6 -5.22 6.34 -29.91
CA PRO A 6 -3.92 5.69 -30.03
C PRO A 6 -4.03 4.39 -30.83
N VAL A 7 -3.07 4.17 -31.75
CA VAL A 7 -2.96 2.93 -32.51
C VAL A 7 -2.68 1.80 -31.53
N TRP A 8 -3.67 0.92 -31.37
CA TRP A 8 -3.61 -0.29 -30.56
C TRP A 8 -2.53 -1.22 -31.16
N THR A 9 -1.39 -1.30 -30.51
CA THR A 9 -0.36 -2.28 -30.89
C THR A 9 -0.49 -3.50 -30.01
N ASP A 10 -0.39 -4.68 -30.62
CA ASP A 10 -0.17 -5.95 -29.93
C ASP A 10 0.99 -5.77 -28.93
N GLN A 11 0.77 -6.27 -27.71
CA GLN A 11 1.57 -6.07 -26.48
C GLN A 11 3.00 -5.53 -26.67
N PRO A 12 3.34 -4.32 -26.17
CA PRO A 12 4.74 -3.92 -26.08
C PRO A 12 5.47 -4.79 -25.05
N SER A 13 6.64 -5.27 -25.42
CA SER A 13 7.40 -6.31 -24.69
C SER A 13 7.97 -5.90 -23.33
N ARG A 14 7.75 -4.67 -22.82
CA ARG A 14 8.15 -4.17 -21.49
C ARG A 14 7.78 -2.67 -21.34
N MET A 15 6.52 -2.32 -21.14
CA MET A 15 6.17 -0.96 -20.70
C MET A 15 5.44 -0.99 -19.36
N ARG A 16 5.93 -0.17 -18.41
CA ARG A 16 5.36 0.02 -17.08
C ARG A 16 4.01 0.73 -17.26
N ILE A 17 2.91 0.01 -17.09
CA ILE A 17 1.58 0.63 -17.10
C ILE A 17 1.42 1.40 -15.80
N LEU A 18 1.10 2.69 -15.96
CA LEU A 18 1.07 3.72 -14.93
C LEU A 18 -0.38 4.10 -14.66
N ASP A 19 -0.75 4.26 -13.39
CA ASP A 19 -2.01 4.87 -12.91
C ASP A 19 -2.53 5.96 -13.89
N PRO A 20 -3.53 5.64 -14.74
CA PRO A 20 -3.94 6.47 -15.87
C PRO A 20 -4.49 7.81 -15.43
N LEU A 21 -5.21 7.81 -14.31
CA LEU A 21 -5.92 8.96 -13.76
C LEU A 21 -5.09 9.71 -12.71
N GLY A 22 -4.13 9.03 -12.06
CA GLY A 22 -3.40 9.60 -10.92
C GLY A 22 -4.02 9.32 -9.56
N THR A 23 -5.11 8.53 -9.55
CA THR A 23 -5.92 8.22 -8.36
C THR A 23 -5.18 7.41 -7.29
N GLU A 24 -4.15 6.63 -7.66
CA GLU A 24 -3.35 5.84 -6.72
C GLU A 24 -2.28 6.68 -6.03
N GLY A 25 -1.98 7.88 -6.54
CA GLY A 25 -0.99 8.78 -5.97
C GLY A 25 -1.31 9.16 -4.52
N THR A 26 -2.58 9.43 -4.23
CA THR A 26 -3.05 9.74 -2.87
C THR A 26 -2.92 8.54 -1.95
N ILE A 27 -3.40 7.37 -2.37
CA ILE A 27 -3.33 6.13 -1.57
C ILE A 27 -1.87 5.84 -1.16
N ASN A 28 -0.95 5.89 -2.13
CA ASN A 28 0.48 5.65 -1.89
C ASN A 28 1.09 6.64 -0.89
N ARG A 29 0.70 7.92 -0.94
CA ARG A 29 1.22 8.94 -0.01
C ARG A 29 0.66 8.74 1.39
N LEU A 30 -0.63 8.49 1.52
CA LEU A 30 -1.27 8.21 2.82
C LEU A 30 -0.63 6.97 3.47
N GLN A 31 -0.51 5.87 2.72
CA GLN A 31 0.20 4.69 3.20
C GLN A 31 1.70 4.94 3.45
N SER A 32 2.33 5.90 2.75
CA SER A 32 3.72 6.27 3.03
C SER A 32 3.90 7.06 4.32
N ARG A 33 2.88 7.78 4.77
CA ARG A 33 2.87 8.38 6.10
C ARG A 33 2.53 7.35 7.18
N LEU A 34 1.64 6.39 6.90
CA LEU A 34 1.21 5.39 7.86
C LEU A 34 2.15 4.19 8.00
N LEU A 35 2.92 3.86 6.96
CA LEU A 35 3.80 2.68 6.90
C LEU A 35 5.19 3.10 6.38
N TYR A 36 5.75 4.19 6.91
CA TYR A 36 6.95 4.84 6.39
C TYR A 36 8.13 3.90 6.05
N PRO A 37 8.54 2.95 6.93
CA PRO A 37 9.69 2.08 6.64
C PRO A 37 9.39 0.94 5.67
N VAL A 38 8.10 0.61 5.46
CA VAL A 38 7.71 -0.50 4.59
C VAL A 38 7.91 -0.09 3.14
N SER A 39 8.44 -0.97 2.31
CA SER A 39 8.73 -0.66 0.92
C SER A 39 7.60 -1.13 -0.01
N SER A 40 7.37 -0.41 -1.11
CA SER A 40 6.41 -0.81 -2.15
C SER A 40 7.12 -1.54 -3.29
N ILE A 41 7.82 -2.63 -2.97
CA ILE A 41 8.57 -3.46 -3.92
C ILE A 41 8.00 -4.89 -3.98
N ALA A 42 8.09 -5.53 -5.14
CA ALA A 42 7.61 -6.89 -5.36
C ALA A 42 8.65 -7.95 -4.94
N ILE A 43 9.31 -7.73 -3.81
CA ILE A 43 10.35 -8.60 -3.25
C ILE A 43 10.00 -8.88 -1.80
N THR A 44 10.16 -10.12 -1.36
CA THR A 44 10.01 -10.54 0.05
C THR A 44 10.99 -9.76 0.92
N GLU A 45 10.48 -9.05 1.92
CA GLU A 45 11.32 -8.34 2.88
C GLU A 45 11.94 -9.35 3.86
N ARG A 46 13.26 -9.57 3.77
CA ARG A 46 14.00 -10.49 4.64
C ARG A 46 14.76 -9.70 5.70
N LEU A 47 14.36 -9.79 6.96
CA LEU A 47 14.84 -8.86 7.98
C LEU A 47 16.28 -9.12 8.40
N ARG A 48 16.75 -10.38 8.36
CA ARG A 48 18.17 -10.71 8.66
C ARG A 48 19.16 -10.06 7.69
N TYR A 49 18.71 -9.73 6.48
CA TYR A 49 19.53 -8.98 5.51
C TYR A 49 19.83 -7.55 6.00
N LEU A 50 18.93 -6.95 6.78
CA LEU A 50 19.17 -5.65 7.43
C LEU A 50 20.29 -5.77 8.47
N SER A 51 20.27 -6.82 9.29
CA SER A 51 21.31 -7.11 10.28
C SER A 51 22.68 -7.32 9.64
N PHE A 52 22.72 -8.12 8.56
CA PHE A 52 23.94 -8.35 7.79
C PHE A 52 24.55 -7.03 7.28
N TRP A 53 23.74 -6.14 6.69
CA TRP A 53 24.25 -4.87 6.19
C TRP A 53 24.64 -3.89 7.28
N ALA A 54 23.95 -3.90 8.43
CA ALA A 54 24.41 -3.18 9.61
C ALA A 54 25.81 -3.68 10.00
N TRP A 55 26.01 -4.99 10.12
CA TRP A 55 27.29 -5.59 10.46
C TRP A 55 28.43 -5.25 9.48
N ILE A 56 28.17 -5.30 8.16
CA ILE A 56 29.16 -4.89 7.15
C ILE A 56 29.57 -3.42 7.31
N THR A 57 28.60 -2.52 7.51
CA THR A 57 28.86 -1.09 7.65
C THR A 57 29.52 -0.74 8.99
N ASP A 58 29.29 -1.52 10.06
CA ASP A 58 29.96 -1.30 11.36
C ASP A 58 31.48 -1.52 11.27
N HIS A 59 31.90 -2.47 10.43
CA HIS A 59 33.29 -2.88 10.32
C HIS A 59 34.07 -2.19 9.20
N LEU A 60 33.41 -1.40 8.35
CA LEU A 60 34.01 -0.73 7.21
C LEU A 60 33.81 0.78 7.27
N ASP A 61 34.90 1.53 7.23
CA ASP A 61 34.84 2.99 7.13
C ASP A 61 34.10 3.44 5.85
N ARG A 62 34.30 2.71 4.74
CA ARG A 62 33.64 2.89 3.44
C ARG A 62 33.65 1.59 2.65
N HIS A 63 32.67 1.43 1.75
CA HIS A 63 32.64 0.32 0.79
C HIS A 63 32.10 0.75 -0.58
N THR A 64 32.83 0.44 -1.63
CA THR A 64 32.39 0.64 -3.01
C THR A 64 31.21 -0.25 -3.37
N ARG A 65 30.48 0.09 -4.43
CA ARG A 65 29.40 -0.75 -4.97
C ARG A 65 29.86 -2.16 -5.34
N ASP A 66 31.11 -2.30 -5.75
CA ASP A 66 31.70 -3.58 -6.13
C ASP A 66 32.05 -4.43 -4.90
N GLU A 67 32.57 -3.81 -3.84
CA GLU A 67 32.79 -4.48 -2.56
C GLU A 67 31.46 -4.94 -1.95
N ARG A 68 30.43 -4.10 -1.99
CA ARG A 68 29.08 -4.49 -1.55
C ARG A 68 28.57 -5.74 -2.26
N GLN A 69 28.70 -5.80 -3.58
CA GLN A 69 28.32 -6.99 -4.33
C GLN A 69 29.11 -8.23 -3.92
N ARG A 70 30.41 -8.09 -3.63
CA ARG A 70 31.23 -9.23 -3.18
C ARG A 70 30.80 -9.74 -1.81
N TYR A 71 30.53 -8.87 -0.85
CA TYR A 71 29.95 -9.26 0.44
C TYR A 71 28.59 -9.94 0.26
N GLU A 72 27.71 -9.39 -0.57
CA GLU A 72 26.41 -9.97 -0.86
C GLU A 72 26.53 -11.37 -1.50
N LYS A 73 27.47 -11.59 -2.43
CA LYS A 73 27.72 -12.91 -3.03
C LYS A 73 28.06 -13.96 -1.97
N ILE A 74 28.89 -13.62 -0.99
CA ILE A 74 29.23 -14.52 0.12
C ILE A 74 27.97 -14.84 0.94
N TYR A 75 27.16 -13.83 1.26
CA TYR A 75 25.89 -14.03 1.96
C TYR A 75 24.94 -14.94 1.16
N LEU A 76 24.79 -14.72 -0.15
CA LEU A 76 23.98 -15.57 -1.02
C LEU A 76 24.45 -17.02 -1.02
N PHE A 77 25.76 -17.27 -1.09
CA PHE A 77 26.30 -18.63 -1.02
C PHE A 77 26.05 -19.30 0.33
N ALA A 78 26.09 -18.56 1.44
CA ALA A 78 25.73 -19.11 2.75
C ALA A 78 24.27 -19.57 2.79
N ASN A 79 23.37 -18.82 2.14
CA ASN A 79 21.96 -19.22 2.02
C ASN A 79 21.76 -20.47 1.15
N VAL A 80 22.54 -20.60 0.08
CA VAL A 80 22.55 -21.81 -0.77
C VAL A 80 23.11 -23.00 0.01
N ALA A 81 24.19 -22.82 0.76
CA ALA A 81 24.84 -23.88 1.53
C ALA A 81 23.95 -24.40 2.69
N HIS A 82 23.17 -23.52 3.31
CA HIS A 82 22.18 -23.91 4.34
C HIS A 82 20.94 -24.61 3.75
N ASP A 83 20.79 -24.65 2.42
CA ASP A 83 19.57 -25.14 1.73
C ASP A 83 18.31 -24.44 2.26
N CYS A 84 18.39 -23.11 2.44
CA CYS A 84 17.26 -22.32 2.90
C CYS A 84 16.08 -22.46 1.94
N ASP A 85 14.92 -22.82 2.48
CA ASP A 85 13.71 -22.98 1.69
C ASP A 85 13.34 -21.67 0.97
N ASP A 86 12.88 -21.84 -0.27
CA ASP A 86 12.31 -20.78 -1.10
C ASP A 86 10.85 -20.48 -0.68
N GLU A 87 10.29 -21.16 0.33
CA GLU A 87 8.95 -20.87 0.85
C GLU A 87 8.79 -19.37 1.24
N GLY A 88 7.74 -18.74 0.69
CA GLY A 88 7.51 -17.31 0.82
C GLY A 88 8.40 -16.41 -0.07
N THR A 89 9.32 -16.98 -0.84
CA THR A 89 10.11 -16.27 -1.87
C THR A 89 9.51 -16.35 -3.27
N HIS A 90 8.29 -16.89 -3.43
CA HIS A 90 7.61 -17.03 -4.72
C HIS A 90 7.40 -15.66 -5.40
N GLY A 91 8.41 -15.26 -6.15
CA GLY A 91 8.65 -13.91 -6.65
C GLY A 91 10.14 -13.75 -6.96
N GLN A 92 10.54 -12.60 -7.48
CA GLN A 92 11.95 -12.29 -7.78
C GLN A 92 12.77 -12.06 -6.51
N GLY A 93 12.83 -13.06 -5.62
CA GLY A 93 13.60 -13.01 -4.38
C GLY A 93 15.08 -12.76 -4.65
N ILE A 94 15.66 -11.81 -3.92
CA ILE A 94 17.09 -11.45 -4.02
C ILE A 94 17.98 -12.60 -3.54
N VAL A 95 17.47 -13.50 -2.70
CA VAL A 95 18.28 -14.46 -1.95
C VAL A 95 17.77 -15.89 -2.08
N SER A 96 17.60 -16.36 -3.31
CA SER A 96 17.21 -17.73 -3.63
C SER A 96 18.31 -18.45 -4.40
N ARG A 97 18.45 -19.77 -4.19
CA ARG A 97 19.28 -20.65 -5.01
C ARG A 97 18.88 -20.58 -6.50
N GLN A 98 17.60 -20.35 -6.76
CA GLN A 98 17.02 -20.26 -8.10
C GLN A 98 17.14 -18.87 -8.73
N ARG A 99 17.70 -17.88 -8.02
CA ARG A 99 17.89 -16.52 -8.55
C ARG A 99 18.72 -16.59 -9.84
N GLU A 100 18.09 -16.17 -10.93
CA GLU A 100 18.71 -16.02 -12.24
C GLU A 100 19.55 -14.74 -12.27
N LEU A 101 20.73 -14.84 -12.85
CA LEU A 101 21.66 -13.73 -13.06
C LEU A 101 21.48 -13.12 -14.45
N ASP A 102 22.08 -11.96 -14.68
CA ASP A 102 21.99 -11.25 -15.98
C ASP A 102 22.51 -12.10 -17.17
N ASP A 103 23.34 -13.11 -16.91
CA ASP A 103 23.89 -14.04 -17.90
C ASP A 103 23.13 -15.37 -18.03
N GLY A 104 21.99 -15.50 -17.34
CA GLY A 104 21.11 -16.68 -17.37
C GLY A 104 21.53 -17.85 -16.47
N ARG A 105 22.67 -17.76 -15.75
CA ARG A 105 23.03 -18.76 -14.72
C ARG A 105 22.22 -18.53 -13.45
N LYS A 106 22.08 -19.58 -12.62
CA LYS A 106 21.52 -19.44 -11.27
C LYS A 106 22.63 -19.34 -10.23
N VAL A 107 22.36 -18.62 -9.13
CA VAL A 107 23.31 -18.52 -8.00
C VAL A 107 23.71 -19.91 -7.48
N GLY A 108 22.74 -20.84 -7.40
CA GLY A 108 22.98 -22.22 -6.98
C GLY A 108 23.87 -23.04 -7.91
N ASP A 109 24.05 -22.64 -9.16
CA ASP A 109 24.91 -23.33 -10.13
C ASP A 109 26.38 -22.88 -10.01
N ILE A 110 26.63 -21.77 -9.31
CA ILE A 110 27.97 -21.19 -9.14
C ILE A 110 28.65 -21.71 -7.87
N TYR A 111 27.87 -21.91 -6.80
CA TYR A 111 28.40 -22.44 -5.56
C TYR A 111 28.62 -23.96 -5.68
N ASP A 112 29.88 -24.37 -5.62
CA ASP A 112 30.30 -25.77 -5.58
C ASP A 112 31.08 -26.01 -4.29
N PRO A 113 30.58 -26.82 -3.33
CA PRO A 113 31.28 -27.09 -2.08
C PRO A 113 32.54 -27.97 -2.28
N THR A 114 32.75 -28.54 -3.48
CA THR A 114 33.86 -29.46 -3.76
C THR A 114 35.12 -28.78 -4.29
N VAL A 115 35.06 -27.50 -4.66
CA VAL A 115 36.22 -26.74 -5.13
C VAL A 115 37.02 -26.12 -3.99
N ASP A 116 38.31 -25.86 -4.20
CA ASP A 116 39.15 -25.21 -3.17
C ASP A 116 38.70 -23.76 -2.86
N THR A 117 38.32 -23.01 -3.90
CA THR A 117 37.84 -21.62 -3.79
C THR A 117 36.83 -21.29 -4.88
N VAL A 118 35.82 -20.51 -4.53
CA VAL A 118 34.84 -19.93 -5.47
C VAL A 118 35.24 -18.50 -5.82
N ASN A 119 35.25 -18.15 -7.11
CA ASN A 119 35.56 -16.79 -7.58
C ASN A 119 34.32 -15.88 -7.45
N ILE A 120 34.43 -14.81 -6.65
CA ILE A 120 33.37 -13.84 -6.41
C ILE A 120 33.61 -12.49 -7.10
N SER A 121 34.63 -12.37 -7.96
CA SER A 121 34.88 -11.14 -8.71
C SER A 121 33.70 -10.75 -9.60
N ASN A 122 33.57 -9.45 -9.89
CA ASN A 122 32.53 -8.96 -10.80
C ASN A 122 32.77 -9.40 -12.25
N ASP A 123 34.02 -9.72 -12.61
CA ASP A 123 34.37 -10.31 -13.90
C ASP A 123 33.80 -11.73 -14.07
N ASN A 124 33.59 -12.47 -12.96
CA ASN A 124 32.99 -13.79 -13.01
C ASN A 124 31.47 -13.73 -13.17
N PHE A 125 30.79 -12.95 -12.33
CA PHE A 125 29.35 -12.70 -12.43
C PHE A 125 28.95 -11.45 -11.63
N THR A 126 27.83 -10.82 -11.99
CA THR A 126 27.22 -9.71 -11.25
C THR A 126 25.81 -10.09 -10.81
N LEU A 127 25.33 -9.48 -9.73
CA LEU A 127 24.05 -9.85 -9.12
C LEU A 127 22.85 -9.20 -9.80
N THR A 128 22.97 -7.96 -10.25
CA THR A 128 21.87 -7.16 -10.84
C THR A 128 22.44 -5.94 -11.57
N SER A 129 22.35 -5.78 -12.89
CA SER A 129 22.68 -4.52 -13.62
C SER A 129 23.90 -3.75 -13.05
N ASN A 130 24.92 -4.50 -12.63
CA ASN A 130 26.12 -4.07 -11.90
C ASN A 130 25.96 -3.47 -10.47
N SER A 131 24.82 -3.49 -9.78
CA SER A 131 24.59 -3.06 -8.39
C SER A 131 24.31 -4.21 -7.41
N SER A 132 24.38 -3.96 -6.10
CA SER A 132 23.94 -4.90 -5.04
C SER A 132 22.42 -4.83 -4.80
N GLY A 133 21.82 -5.88 -4.23
CA GLY A 133 20.42 -5.89 -3.79
C GLY A 133 20.16 -4.87 -2.67
N PHE A 134 21.14 -4.63 -1.81
CA PHE A 134 21.12 -3.54 -0.83
C PHE A 134 20.90 -2.17 -1.48
N ASP A 135 21.69 -1.84 -2.50
CA ASP A 135 21.64 -0.54 -3.16
C ASP A 135 20.28 -0.27 -3.80
N GLN A 136 19.62 -1.32 -4.28
CA GLN A 136 18.36 -1.22 -5.00
C GLN A 136 17.14 -1.20 -4.07
N TYR A 137 17.15 -1.96 -2.98
CA TYR A 137 15.92 -2.30 -2.25
C TYR A 137 15.96 -1.99 -0.75
N TYR A 138 17.07 -2.26 -0.07
CA TYR A 138 17.11 -2.25 1.41
C TYR A 138 17.75 -1.01 2.02
N LYS A 139 18.56 -0.27 1.25
CA LYS A 139 19.18 0.98 1.70
C LYS A 139 18.14 1.96 2.27
N GLY A 140 17.00 2.14 1.57
CA GLY A 140 15.91 3.01 2.04
C GLY A 140 15.25 2.53 3.33
N ILE A 141 15.09 1.20 3.49
CA ILE A 141 14.48 0.61 4.69
C ILE A 141 15.37 0.86 5.92
N LEU A 142 16.68 0.68 5.80
CA LEU A 142 17.65 0.92 6.89
C LEU A 142 17.64 2.37 7.37
N TYR A 143 17.55 3.35 6.45
CA TYR A 143 17.39 4.75 6.84
C TYR A 143 16.05 5.03 7.50
N ASN A 144 14.97 4.48 6.95
CA ASN A 144 13.62 4.74 7.46
C ASN A 144 13.37 4.10 8.84
N LEU A 145 14.15 3.07 9.18
CA LEU A 145 14.23 2.46 10.50
C LEU A 145 15.27 3.12 11.42
N LEU A 146 15.88 4.24 10.99
CA LEU A 146 16.93 4.97 11.71
C LEU A 146 18.12 4.09 12.11
N LEU A 147 18.38 3.00 11.40
CA LEU A 147 19.54 2.13 11.64
C LEU A 147 20.82 2.73 11.04
N PHE A 148 20.66 3.57 10.01
CA PHE A 148 21.75 4.26 9.31
C PHE A 148 21.54 5.77 9.46
N GLU A 149 22.60 6.50 9.80
CA GLU A 149 22.61 7.96 9.76
C GLU A 149 22.85 8.45 8.33
N ASN A 150 23.76 7.77 7.63
CA ASN A 150 24.10 8.01 6.23
C ASN A 150 24.64 6.70 5.61
N GLU A 151 25.10 6.73 4.36
CA GLU A 151 25.50 5.50 3.62
C GLU A 151 26.67 4.74 4.25
N TRP A 152 27.44 5.41 5.09
CA TRP A 152 28.70 4.92 5.65
C TRP A 152 28.69 4.90 7.17
N THR A 153 27.59 5.29 7.82
CA THR A 153 27.56 5.45 9.27
C THR A 153 26.28 4.87 9.83
N LEU A 154 26.45 3.91 10.74
CA LEU A 154 25.38 3.39 11.56
C LEU A 154 25.02 4.37 12.67
N SER A 155 23.72 4.47 12.94
CA SER A 155 23.26 5.08 14.18
C SER A 155 23.60 4.16 15.36
N PRO A 156 23.46 4.63 16.62
CA PRO A 156 23.60 3.74 17.77
C PRO A 156 22.66 2.53 17.73
N LEU A 157 21.46 2.67 17.13
CA LEU A 157 20.51 1.57 16.92
C LEU A 157 21.05 0.54 15.93
N GLY A 158 21.64 1.02 14.82
CA GLY A 158 22.27 0.16 13.82
C GLY A 158 23.46 -0.62 14.41
N LYS A 159 24.24 0.00 15.28
CA LYS A 159 25.36 -0.66 15.98
C LYS A 159 24.88 -1.78 16.91
N GLN A 160 23.79 -1.57 17.65
CA GLN A 160 23.21 -2.63 18.47
C GLN A 160 22.75 -3.82 17.63
N LEU A 161 22.16 -3.58 16.46
CA LEU A 161 21.78 -4.63 15.52
C LEU A 161 23.00 -5.35 14.91
N ALA A 162 24.05 -4.60 14.55
CA ALA A 162 25.29 -5.14 14.03
C ALA A 162 25.98 -6.08 15.04
N VAL A 163 26.07 -5.66 16.30
CA VAL A 163 26.61 -6.48 17.40
C VAL A 163 25.78 -7.74 17.61
N ALA A 164 24.44 -7.64 17.59
CA ALA A 164 23.57 -8.80 17.72
C ALA A 164 23.76 -9.82 16.58
N PHE A 165 24.04 -9.36 15.36
CA PHE A 165 24.37 -10.24 14.24
C PHE A 165 25.75 -10.88 14.41
N ASP A 166 26.76 -10.09 14.79
CA ASP A 166 28.13 -10.56 15.03
C ASP A 166 28.18 -11.66 16.11
N GLU A 167 27.49 -11.45 17.23
CA GLU A 167 27.39 -12.44 18.31
C GLU A 167 26.63 -13.71 17.91
N ALA A 168 25.74 -13.63 16.92
CA ALA A 168 24.94 -14.75 16.46
C ALA A 168 25.70 -15.66 15.47
N ILE A 169 26.70 -15.16 14.76
CA ILE A 169 27.42 -15.90 13.72
C ILE A 169 28.75 -16.47 14.22
N SER A 170 29.20 -17.57 13.61
CA SER A 170 30.44 -18.27 13.97
C SER A 170 31.65 -17.84 13.12
N VAL A 171 31.60 -16.64 12.54
CA VAL A 171 32.59 -16.17 11.56
C VAL A 171 33.00 -14.74 11.86
N GLU A 172 34.31 -14.52 11.96
CA GLU A 172 34.88 -13.19 12.19
C GLU A 172 34.78 -12.34 10.93
N PHE A 173 34.49 -11.04 11.08
CA PHE A 173 34.41 -10.10 9.95
C PHE A 173 35.70 -10.12 9.10
N SER A 174 36.86 -10.20 9.76
CA SER A 174 38.17 -10.23 9.09
C SER A 174 38.35 -11.41 8.12
N GLU A 175 37.69 -12.55 8.36
CA GLU A 175 37.70 -13.70 7.45
C GLU A 175 36.93 -13.39 6.16
N LEU A 176 35.76 -12.74 6.26
CA LEU A 176 34.99 -12.29 5.09
C LEU A 176 35.72 -11.20 4.33
N GLN A 177 36.27 -10.22 5.04
CA GLN A 177 37.02 -9.13 4.42
C GLN A 177 38.19 -9.67 3.60
N SER A 178 38.95 -10.63 4.15
CA SER A 178 40.06 -11.28 3.43
C SER A 178 39.57 -11.98 2.15
N ALA A 179 38.41 -12.63 2.18
CA ALA A 179 37.82 -13.26 1.00
C ALA A 179 37.35 -12.24 -0.05
N VAL A 180 36.78 -11.11 0.39
CA VAL A 180 36.35 -10.02 -0.50
C VAL A 180 37.54 -9.35 -1.17
N GLU A 181 38.61 -9.05 -0.43
CA GLU A 181 39.85 -8.47 -0.95
C GLU A 181 40.58 -9.41 -1.91
N ALA A 182 40.55 -10.73 -1.64
CA ALA A 182 41.09 -11.75 -2.52
C ALA A 182 40.17 -12.06 -3.73
N GLU A 183 38.96 -11.51 -3.76
CA GLU A 183 37.88 -11.84 -4.69
C GLU A 183 37.57 -13.34 -4.78
N ARG A 184 37.88 -14.09 -3.73
CA ARG A 184 37.76 -15.54 -3.66
C ARG A 184 37.37 -15.99 -2.26
N VAL A 185 36.44 -16.92 -2.18
CA VAL A 185 35.94 -17.46 -0.91
C VAL A 185 36.09 -18.98 -0.85
N GLN A 186 36.52 -19.51 0.30
CA GLN A 186 36.61 -20.95 0.52
C GLN A 186 35.24 -21.51 0.91
N PRO A 187 34.81 -22.68 0.39
CA PRO A 187 33.55 -23.30 0.81
C PRO A 187 33.44 -23.53 2.31
N ALA A 188 34.54 -23.86 3.00
CA ALA A 188 34.55 -24.04 4.46
C ALA A 188 34.14 -22.76 5.22
N LEU A 189 34.47 -21.58 4.69
CA LEU A 189 34.01 -20.31 5.27
C LEU A 189 32.51 -20.11 5.03
N ILE A 190 32.03 -20.45 3.83
CA ILE A 190 30.61 -20.39 3.48
C ILE A 190 29.78 -21.32 4.35
N GLU A 191 30.22 -22.56 4.57
CA GLU A 191 29.52 -23.56 5.38
C GLU A 191 29.42 -23.11 6.84
N ARG A 192 30.51 -22.62 7.44
CA ARG A 192 30.48 -22.02 8.78
C ARG A 192 29.55 -20.81 8.86
N PHE A 193 29.56 -19.95 7.84
CA PHE A 193 28.68 -18.80 7.81
C PHE A 193 27.22 -19.21 7.63
N ALA A 194 26.94 -20.30 6.90
CA ALA A 194 25.61 -20.81 6.63
C ALA A 194 24.87 -21.29 7.88
N GLU A 195 25.57 -21.87 8.86
CA GLU A 195 24.97 -22.43 10.10
C GLU A 195 24.11 -21.40 10.86
N HIS A 196 24.56 -20.16 10.94
CA HIS A 196 23.88 -19.10 11.71
C HIS A 196 23.74 -17.77 10.96
N GLY A 197 24.49 -17.54 9.89
CA GLY A 197 24.41 -16.33 9.07
C GLY A 197 23.33 -16.38 7.99
N CYS A 198 22.71 -17.55 7.75
CA CYS A 198 21.64 -17.71 6.77
C CYS A 198 20.42 -16.84 7.10
N LEU A 199 19.71 -16.36 6.07
CA LEU A 199 18.54 -15.49 6.14
C LEU A 199 17.43 -16.02 7.06
N CYS A 200 17.24 -17.34 7.13
CA CYS A 200 16.19 -17.96 7.95
C CYS A 200 16.58 -18.12 9.42
N GLN A 201 17.83 -17.81 9.79
CA GLN A 201 18.38 -18.02 11.12
C GLN A 201 18.28 -16.78 12.01
N LEU A 202 17.29 -15.89 11.83
CA LEU A 202 17.15 -14.65 12.62
C LEU A 202 17.18 -14.92 14.14
N SER A 203 18.21 -14.41 14.83
CA SER A 203 18.39 -14.62 16.27
C SER A 203 17.34 -13.87 17.09
N ASN A 204 17.17 -14.27 18.34
CA ASN A 204 16.22 -13.62 19.24
C ASN A 204 16.58 -12.15 19.51
N GLN A 205 17.88 -11.84 19.66
CA GLN A 205 18.33 -10.48 19.93
C GLN A 205 18.14 -9.57 18.72
N GLU A 206 18.48 -10.05 17.51
CA GLU A 206 18.19 -9.31 16.28
C GLU A 206 16.69 -9.08 16.10
N ARG A 207 15.87 -10.11 16.33
CA ARG A 207 14.41 -10.02 16.26
C ARG A 207 13.84 -8.99 17.24
N GLU A 208 14.42 -8.89 18.44
CA GLU A 208 14.03 -7.88 19.43
C GLU A 208 14.36 -6.47 18.94
N TYR A 209 15.59 -6.21 18.47
CA TYR A 209 15.98 -4.89 17.96
C TYR A 209 15.19 -4.50 16.71
N LEU A 210 14.97 -5.44 15.79
CA LEU A 210 14.13 -5.21 14.60
C LEU A 210 12.68 -4.96 14.98
N THR A 211 12.14 -5.66 15.99
CA THR A 211 10.81 -5.37 16.55
C THR A 211 10.74 -3.93 17.07
N LYS A 212 11.73 -3.52 17.87
CA LYS A 212 11.81 -2.16 18.39
C LYS A 212 11.95 -1.13 17.26
N ALA A 213 12.69 -1.44 16.20
CA ALA A 213 12.85 -0.57 15.04
C ALA A 213 11.56 -0.42 14.22
N PHE A 214 10.90 -1.51 13.83
CA PHE A 214 9.64 -1.43 13.07
C PHE A 214 8.51 -0.77 13.87
N LEU A 215 8.48 -0.96 15.20
CA LEU A 215 7.54 -0.28 16.09
C LEU A 215 7.98 1.15 16.46
N GLY A 216 9.09 1.66 15.92
CA GLY A 216 9.56 3.02 16.18
C GLY A 216 9.79 3.32 17.66
N LEU A 217 10.29 2.34 18.42
CA LEU A 217 10.49 2.41 19.86
C LEU A 217 11.84 3.04 20.20
N TYR A 218 11.92 4.33 19.92
CA TYR A 218 13.15 5.11 20.11
C TYR A 218 12.98 6.16 21.20
N THR A 219 14.10 6.58 21.79
CA THR A 219 14.16 7.83 22.54
C THR A 219 13.69 9.00 21.66
N PRO A 220 12.99 10.00 22.22
CA PRO A 220 12.48 11.13 21.45
C PRO A 220 13.58 12.17 21.13
N GLU A 221 14.84 11.73 21.12
CA GLU A 221 16.00 12.60 20.92
C GLU A 221 16.13 12.97 19.44
N THR A 222 16.63 14.17 19.20
CA THR A 222 16.81 14.73 17.85
C THR A 222 18.27 14.75 17.40
N THR A 223 19.16 14.19 18.21
CA THR A 223 20.58 14.00 17.96
C THR A 223 20.86 12.51 17.79
N TRP A 224 21.69 12.16 16.80
CA TRP A 224 22.00 10.76 16.51
C TRP A 224 22.72 10.06 17.66
N GLU A 225 23.59 10.76 18.39
CA GLU A 225 24.39 10.20 19.49
C GLU A 225 23.54 9.74 20.69
N ASP A 226 22.38 10.37 20.90
CA ASP A 226 21.48 10.11 22.03
C ASP A 226 20.30 9.19 21.66
N LEU A 227 20.27 8.72 20.41
CA LEU A 227 19.22 7.84 19.90
C LEU A 227 19.42 6.42 20.47
N ASP A 228 18.43 5.91 21.20
CA ASP A 228 18.48 4.56 21.77
C ASP A 228 17.11 3.88 21.71
N PHE A 229 17.10 2.56 21.82
CA PHE A 229 15.90 1.76 21.91
C PHE A 229 15.24 1.89 23.26
N LEU A 230 13.91 2.01 23.28
CA LEU A 230 13.12 1.93 24.51
C LEU A 230 12.89 0.48 24.90
N GLU A 231 12.98 0.19 26.21
CA GLU A 231 12.75 -1.16 26.73
C GLU A 231 11.29 -1.60 26.68
N ALA A 232 10.37 -0.66 26.86
CA ALA A 232 8.94 -0.92 26.85
C ALA A 232 8.22 0.11 25.98
N LEU A 233 7.12 -0.32 25.40
CA LEU A 233 6.17 0.54 24.71
C LEU A 233 5.01 0.89 25.66
N PRO A 234 5.00 2.08 26.28
CA PRO A 234 3.85 2.54 27.06
C PRO A 234 2.67 2.88 26.13
N VAL A 235 1.44 2.67 26.62
CA VAL A 235 0.19 2.92 25.87
C VAL A 235 0.09 4.38 25.41
N GLU A 236 0.60 5.33 26.21
CA GLU A 236 0.61 6.75 25.90
C GLU A 236 1.40 7.08 24.63
N ARG A 237 2.31 6.20 24.20
CA ARG A 237 3.08 6.33 22.96
C ARG A 237 2.30 5.88 21.72
N LEU A 238 1.04 5.48 21.86
CA LEU A 238 0.12 5.23 20.74
C LEU A 238 -0.66 6.50 20.33
N ASN A 239 -0.59 7.57 21.13
CA ASN A 239 -1.35 8.78 20.90
C ASN A 239 -0.82 9.57 19.68
N LEU A 240 -1.67 9.76 18.67
CA LEU A 240 -1.38 10.55 17.47
C LEU A 240 -1.81 12.03 17.58
N ALA A 241 -2.67 12.38 18.55
CA ALA A 241 -3.22 13.72 18.69
C ALA A 241 -2.16 14.84 18.71
N PRO A 242 -1.02 14.71 19.45
CA PRO A 242 -0.01 15.77 19.47
C PRO A 242 0.62 16.08 18.10
N PHE A 243 0.58 15.14 17.16
CA PHE A 243 1.11 15.33 15.80
C PHE A 243 0.04 15.88 14.86
N LEU A 244 -1.18 15.35 14.95
CA LEU A 244 -2.34 15.84 14.20
C LEU A 244 -2.69 17.29 14.57
N ASP A 245 -2.59 17.66 15.86
CA ASP A 245 -2.84 19.02 16.35
C ASP A 245 -1.81 20.03 15.85
N ARG A 246 -0.54 19.62 15.69
CA ARG A 246 0.53 20.48 15.15
C ARG A 246 0.33 20.78 13.67
N GLU A 247 -0.14 19.79 12.91
CA GLU A 247 -0.58 20.00 11.54
C GLU A 247 -1.71 21.02 11.56
N ASN A 248 -2.72 20.80 12.40
CA ASN A 248 -3.88 21.69 12.55
C ASN A 248 -3.56 23.14 12.85
N LEU A 249 -2.67 23.38 13.80
CA LEU A 249 -2.23 24.72 14.14
C LEU A 249 -1.56 25.43 12.94
N ALA A 250 -0.76 24.72 12.15
CA ALA A 250 -0.03 25.31 11.02
C ALA A 250 -0.98 25.87 9.95
N GLU A 251 -2.11 25.20 9.68
CA GLU A 251 -3.11 25.67 8.71
C GLU A 251 -4.01 26.77 9.28
N SER A 252 -4.38 26.69 10.57
CA SER A 252 -5.18 27.74 11.22
C SER A 252 -4.47 29.11 11.23
N LEU A 253 -3.14 29.11 11.32
CA LEU A 253 -2.32 30.33 11.22
C LEU A 253 -2.28 30.89 9.79
N ILE A 254 -2.45 30.05 8.76
CA ILE A 254 -2.54 30.46 7.35
C ILE A 254 -3.91 31.07 7.05
N ALA A 255 -4.98 30.53 7.63
CA ALA A 255 -6.35 30.99 7.39
C ALA A 255 -6.71 32.32 8.08
N TYR A 256 -6.00 32.72 9.14
CA TYR A 256 -6.27 33.96 9.87
C TYR A 256 -5.74 35.23 9.19
N ASP A 257 -4.92 35.11 8.14
CA ASP A 257 -4.18 36.22 7.54
C ASP A 257 -4.57 36.47 6.06
N GLU A 258 -5.87 36.43 5.74
CA GLU A 258 -6.39 36.65 4.38
C GLU A 258 -6.14 38.06 3.80
N GLU A 259 -5.73 39.05 4.60
CA GLU A 259 -5.31 40.38 4.10
C GLU A 259 -3.79 40.51 3.85
N ASP A 260 -2.95 39.59 4.36
CA ASP A 260 -1.48 39.62 4.21
C ASP A 260 -0.88 38.23 3.85
N ALA A 261 -1.69 37.38 3.21
CA ALA A 261 -1.46 35.95 2.94
C ALA A 261 -0.19 35.61 2.12
N SER A 262 0.48 36.60 1.52
CA SER A 262 1.75 36.39 0.82
C SER A 262 2.97 36.52 1.74
N THR A 263 2.86 37.26 2.84
CA THR A 263 3.95 37.59 3.76
C THR A 263 4.01 36.57 4.90
N ALA A 264 2.87 36.21 5.51
CA ALA A 264 2.81 35.18 6.55
C ALA A 264 3.03 33.75 6.04
N ARG A 265 2.61 33.47 4.80
CA ARG A 265 2.92 32.20 4.12
C ARG A 265 4.42 32.07 3.87
N LEU A 266 5.08 33.17 3.50
CA LEU A 266 6.54 33.22 3.45
C LEU A 266 7.13 33.05 4.85
N ASP A 267 6.71 33.79 5.87
CA ASP A 267 7.38 33.74 7.18
C ASP A 267 7.24 32.40 7.93
N VAL A 268 6.11 31.67 7.80
CA VAL A 268 5.93 30.34 8.44
C VAL A 268 6.53 29.21 7.61
N MET A 269 6.42 29.26 6.27
CA MET A 269 7.10 28.29 5.40
C MET A 269 8.60 28.54 5.38
N GLU A 270 9.07 29.79 5.33
CA GLU A 270 10.46 30.18 5.51
C GLU A 270 10.92 29.88 6.93
N ALA A 271 10.16 30.04 8.00
CA ALA A 271 10.62 29.57 9.33
C ALA A 271 10.74 28.03 9.41
N ARG A 272 9.91 27.28 8.65
CA ARG A 272 10.00 25.80 8.53
C ARG A 272 11.06 25.33 7.53
N GLU A 273 11.34 26.09 6.47
CA GLU A 273 12.35 25.81 5.44
C GLU A 273 13.73 26.42 5.78
N GLN A 274 13.80 27.48 6.59
CA GLN A 274 15.04 28.12 7.11
C GLN A 274 15.49 27.53 8.46
N ALA A 275 14.64 26.79 9.16
CA ALA A 275 15.14 25.87 10.17
C ALA A 275 15.78 24.70 9.41
N ASP A 276 17.12 24.70 9.33
CA ASP A 276 17.93 23.57 8.83
C ASP A 276 17.77 22.35 9.76
N LEU A 277 16.55 21.81 9.81
CA LEU A 277 16.23 20.60 10.55
C LEU A 277 16.90 19.42 9.85
N THR A 278 17.64 18.66 10.62
CA THR A 278 18.18 17.37 10.22
C THR A 278 17.06 16.40 9.84
N ASP A 279 17.39 15.35 9.08
CA ASP A 279 16.39 14.34 8.71
C ASP A 279 15.85 13.59 9.93
N LEU A 280 16.66 13.42 10.98
CA LEU A 280 16.23 12.86 12.27
C LEU A 280 15.20 13.76 12.96
N GLU A 281 15.46 15.07 13.04
CA GLU A 281 14.51 16.04 13.59
C GLU A 281 13.18 16.00 12.85
N LYS A 282 13.22 16.01 11.51
CA LYS A 282 12.01 15.92 10.69
C LYS A 282 11.24 14.63 10.98
N TYR A 283 11.93 13.49 11.09
CA TYR A 283 11.32 12.20 11.36
C TYR A 283 10.65 12.14 12.76
N ILE A 284 11.33 12.61 13.80
CA ILE A 284 10.81 12.60 15.18
C ILE A 284 9.68 13.63 15.34
N LEU A 285 9.85 14.86 14.84
CA LEU A 285 8.87 15.94 15.01
C LEU A 285 7.59 15.72 14.20
N SER A 286 7.66 15.03 13.06
CA SER A 286 6.49 14.65 12.26
C SER A 286 5.79 13.38 12.76
N GLY A 287 6.35 12.69 13.76
CA GLY A 287 5.70 11.54 14.38
C GLY A 287 5.66 10.27 13.53
N GLN A 288 6.47 10.16 12.47
CA GLN A 288 6.46 9.00 11.53
C GLN A 288 6.56 7.65 12.25
N HIS A 289 7.38 7.57 13.29
CA HIS A 289 7.52 6.40 14.15
C HIS A 289 6.22 6.04 14.89
N VAL A 290 5.42 7.03 15.30
CA VAL A 290 4.13 6.81 15.97
C VAL A 290 3.07 6.34 14.97
N PHE A 291 2.95 7.01 13.82
CA PHE A 291 2.03 6.60 12.75
C PHE A 291 2.29 5.16 12.28
N THR A 292 3.57 4.81 12.12
CA THR A 292 3.99 3.45 11.75
C THR A 292 3.59 2.45 12.82
N ARG A 293 3.98 2.69 14.07
CA ARG A 293 3.68 1.80 15.20
C ARG A 293 2.19 1.52 15.33
N THR A 294 1.36 2.56 15.37
CA THR A 294 -0.08 2.41 15.56
C THR A 294 -0.71 1.68 14.38
N SER A 295 -0.22 1.90 13.16
CA SER A 295 -0.70 1.21 11.96
C SER A 295 -0.37 -0.28 11.98
N LEU A 296 0.87 -0.65 12.34
CA LEU A 296 1.26 -2.06 12.44
C LEU A 296 0.43 -2.80 13.51
N LEU A 297 0.26 -2.17 14.68
CA LEU A 297 -0.55 -2.74 15.76
C LEU A 297 -2.03 -2.85 15.38
N LEU A 298 -2.59 -1.85 14.68
CA LEU A 298 -3.99 -1.87 14.23
C LEU A 298 -4.24 -3.04 13.27
N ILE A 299 -3.36 -3.22 12.28
CA ILE A 299 -3.51 -4.28 11.28
C ILE A 299 -3.33 -5.66 11.93
N LEU A 300 -2.35 -5.81 12.83
CA LEU A 300 -2.15 -7.05 13.57
C LEU A 300 -3.34 -7.38 14.48
N TYR A 301 -3.91 -6.38 15.17
CA TYR A 301 -5.06 -6.55 16.05
C TYR A 301 -6.35 -6.88 15.28
N ALA A 302 -6.61 -6.17 14.18
CA ALA A 302 -7.72 -6.48 13.28
C ALA A 302 -7.55 -7.88 12.65
N GLY A 303 -6.33 -8.25 12.28
CA GLY A 303 -5.99 -9.59 11.82
C GLY A 303 -6.31 -10.67 12.84
N TYR A 304 -5.84 -10.50 14.08
CA TYR A 304 -6.16 -11.39 15.19
C TYR A 304 -7.67 -11.55 15.38
N TRP A 305 -8.43 -10.45 15.35
CA TRP A 305 -9.87 -10.52 15.52
C TRP A 305 -10.57 -11.33 14.43
N VAL A 306 -10.20 -11.09 13.16
CA VAL A 306 -10.78 -11.78 12.00
C VAL A 306 -10.52 -13.29 12.05
N THR A 307 -9.35 -13.70 12.52
CA THR A 307 -8.95 -15.11 12.47
C THR A 307 -9.29 -15.90 13.73
N GLU A 308 -9.05 -15.35 14.91
CA GLU A 308 -9.31 -16.05 16.19
C GLU A 308 -10.75 -15.85 16.69
N ARG A 309 -11.45 -14.82 16.19
CA ARG A 309 -12.86 -14.52 16.50
C ARG A 309 -13.18 -14.56 17.99
N PRO A 310 -12.49 -13.76 18.83
CA PRO A 310 -12.86 -13.60 20.22
C PRO A 310 -14.35 -13.22 20.34
N THR A 311 -14.99 -13.67 21.41
CA THR A 311 -16.44 -13.51 21.66
C THR A 311 -16.93 -12.07 21.76
N LYS A 312 -16.01 -11.09 21.77
CA LYS A 312 -16.30 -9.66 21.85
C LYS A 312 -15.64 -8.93 20.68
N THR A 313 -16.36 -7.99 20.11
CA THR A 313 -15.82 -7.03 19.14
C THR A 313 -14.62 -6.30 19.76
N PRO A 314 -13.53 -6.10 18.99
CA PRO A 314 -12.33 -5.43 19.47
C PRO A 314 -12.66 -4.02 19.93
N ASP A 315 -12.19 -3.66 21.12
CA ASP A 315 -12.16 -2.26 21.51
C ASP A 315 -10.99 -1.59 20.78
N PHE A 316 -11.31 -0.80 19.76
CA PHE A 316 -10.32 -0.03 19.00
C PHE A 316 -9.91 1.28 19.68
N THR A 317 -10.43 1.61 20.87
CA THR A 317 -10.17 2.89 21.56
C THR A 317 -8.68 3.27 21.62
N PRO A 318 -7.73 2.38 21.98
CA PRO A 318 -6.30 2.72 22.00
C PRO A 318 -5.66 3.01 20.63
N LEU A 319 -6.35 2.69 19.53
CA LEU A 319 -5.91 2.90 18.15
C LEU A 319 -6.96 3.66 17.33
N ALA A 320 -7.85 4.40 17.99
CA ALA A 320 -8.97 5.07 17.34
C ALA A 320 -8.49 6.09 16.30
N GLU A 321 -7.45 6.86 16.63
CA GLU A 321 -6.83 7.83 15.73
C GLU A 321 -6.24 7.13 14.50
N SER A 322 -5.49 6.04 14.70
CA SER A 322 -4.88 5.30 13.60
C SER A 322 -5.94 4.63 12.72
N ARG A 323 -7.04 4.17 13.31
CA ARG A 323 -8.19 3.63 12.59
C ARG A 323 -8.86 4.69 11.73
N ALA A 324 -9.07 5.91 12.23
CA ALA A 324 -9.62 7.03 11.47
C ALA A 324 -8.76 7.37 10.24
N LEU A 325 -7.44 7.36 10.38
CA LEU A 325 -6.52 7.59 9.26
C LEU A 325 -6.59 6.46 8.22
N TRP A 326 -6.64 5.20 8.66
CA TRP A 326 -6.81 4.07 7.75
C TRP A 326 -8.18 4.04 7.07
N GLN A 327 -9.23 4.54 7.73
CA GLN A 327 -10.53 4.73 7.10
C GLN A 327 -10.41 5.64 5.88
N LEU A 328 -9.68 6.76 5.98
CA LEU A 328 -9.40 7.66 4.85
C LEU A 328 -8.57 6.99 3.74
N VAL A 329 -7.63 6.10 4.08
CA VAL A 329 -6.90 5.29 3.08
C VAL A 329 -7.85 4.39 2.31
N ILE A 330 -8.66 3.60 3.00
CA ILE A 330 -9.60 2.64 2.38
C ILE A 330 -10.68 3.39 1.58
N HIS A 331 -11.13 4.53 2.09
CA HIS A 331 -12.03 5.45 1.38
C HIS A 331 -11.42 5.90 0.03
N THR A 332 -10.13 6.25 0.03
CA THR A 332 -9.39 6.62 -1.19
C THR A 332 -9.24 5.43 -2.14
N GLU A 333 -9.02 4.21 -1.63
CA GLU A 333 -8.97 2.99 -2.44
C GLU A 333 -10.30 2.73 -3.16
N TYR A 334 -11.43 2.94 -2.50
CA TYR A 334 -12.76 2.78 -3.10
C TYR A 334 -13.04 3.86 -4.14
N PHE A 335 -12.70 5.12 -3.86
CA PHE A 335 -12.79 6.21 -4.82
C PHE A 335 -11.97 5.92 -6.09
N SER A 336 -10.71 5.52 -5.93
CA SER A 336 -9.83 5.19 -7.06
C SER A 336 -10.41 4.07 -7.91
N GLN A 337 -10.99 3.03 -7.30
CA GLN A 337 -11.62 1.94 -8.02
C GLN A 337 -12.85 2.38 -8.82
N ALA A 338 -13.71 3.24 -8.26
CA ALA A 338 -14.85 3.80 -8.99
C ALA A 338 -14.40 4.62 -10.20
N CYS A 339 -13.43 5.53 -10.02
CA CYS A 339 -12.89 6.37 -11.10
C CYS A 339 -12.26 5.52 -12.22
N GLN A 340 -11.48 4.50 -11.84
CA GLN A 340 -10.87 3.57 -12.79
C GLN A 340 -11.92 2.76 -13.55
N ALA A 341 -13.00 2.32 -12.89
CA ALA A 341 -14.07 1.58 -13.52
C ALA A 341 -14.87 2.44 -14.51
N LEU A 342 -15.17 3.70 -14.16
CA LEU A 342 -15.80 4.66 -15.08
C LEU A 342 -14.97 4.84 -16.36
N LEU A 343 -13.64 4.96 -16.25
CA LEU A 343 -12.77 5.06 -17.40
C LEU A 343 -12.78 3.78 -18.26
N ILE A 344 -12.80 2.59 -17.64
CA ILE A 344 -12.98 1.31 -18.38
C ILE A 344 -14.30 1.31 -19.13
N GLY A 345 -15.41 1.57 -18.42
CA GLY A 345 -16.75 1.56 -19.01
C GLY A 345 -16.87 2.56 -20.17
N PHE A 346 -16.30 3.76 -20.03
CA PHE A 346 -16.24 4.75 -21.09
C PHE A 346 -15.49 4.24 -22.32
N TYR A 347 -14.28 3.70 -22.16
CA TYR A 347 -13.49 3.24 -23.30
C TYR A 347 -14.04 1.99 -23.98
N GLU A 348 -14.65 1.08 -23.22
CA GLU A 348 -15.41 -0.03 -23.80
C GLU A 348 -16.52 0.51 -24.70
N ALA A 349 -17.33 1.45 -24.20
CA ALA A 349 -18.41 2.08 -24.96
C ALA A 349 -17.93 2.81 -26.21
N VAL A 350 -16.83 3.57 -26.14
CA VAL A 350 -16.19 4.21 -27.30
C VAL A 350 -15.93 3.18 -28.39
N ARG A 351 -15.27 2.06 -28.06
CA ARG A 351 -14.91 1.02 -29.04
C ARG A 351 -16.12 0.38 -29.72
N MET A 352 -17.27 0.34 -29.05
CA MET A 352 -18.48 -0.27 -29.58
C MET A 352 -19.33 0.70 -30.41
N LEU A 353 -19.32 1.98 -30.05
CA LEU A 353 -20.21 2.98 -30.63
C LEU A 353 -19.54 3.83 -31.72
N GLU A 354 -18.22 3.74 -31.88
CA GLU A 354 -17.48 4.49 -32.90
C GLU A 354 -18.08 4.34 -34.32
N PRO A 355 -18.21 5.44 -35.09
CA PRO A 355 -17.72 6.78 -34.79
C PRO A 355 -18.79 7.68 -34.13
N ILE A 356 -18.64 7.98 -32.83
CA ILE A 356 -19.43 8.99 -32.11
C ILE A 356 -18.54 9.88 -31.24
N GLY A 357 -19.03 11.07 -30.89
CA GLY A 357 -18.32 12.00 -30.01
C GLY A 357 -18.41 11.58 -28.53
N GLU A 358 -17.50 12.08 -27.70
CA GLU A 358 -17.34 11.65 -26.30
C GLU A 358 -18.57 11.95 -25.44
N ALA A 359 -19.13 13.15 -25.56
CA ALA A 359 -20.36 13.53 -24.87
C ALA A 359 -21.54 12.61 -25.27
N GLU A 360 -21.60 12.19 -26.55
CA GLU A 360 -22.61 11.24 -27.02
C GLU A 360 -22.37 9.84 -26.45
N VAL A 361 -21.11 9.40 -26.27
CA VAL A 361 -20.81 8.11 -25.62
C VAL A 361 -21.37 8.09 -24.21
N ILE A 362 -21.06 9.09 -23.39
CA ILE A 362 -21.51 9.15 -22.00
C ILE A 362 -23.04 9.24 -21.95
N GLU A 363 -23.65 10.06 -22.82
CA GLU A 363 -25.11 10.12 -22.94
C GLU A 363 -25.72 8.75 -23.28
N ARG A 364 -25.15 7.99 -24.22
CA ARG A 364 -25.62 6.64 -24.60
C ARG A 364 -25.50 5.63 -23.47
N ILE A 365 -24.44 5.72 -22.65
CA ILE A 365 -24.27 4.86 -21.47
C ILE A 365 -25.35 5.20 -20.43
N LEU A 366 -25.52 6.49 -20.12
CA LEU A 366 -26.42 6.97 -19.06
C LEU A 366 -27.91 6.88 -19.42
N THR A 367 -28.23 6.86 -20.72
CA THR A 367 -29.60 6.67 -21.22
C THR A 367 -29.95 5.20 -21.47
N ALA A 368 -28.98 4.29 -21.37
CA ALA A 368 -29.22 2.85 -21.48
C ALA A 368 -30.07 2.36 -20.27
N PRO A 369 -31.08 1.50 -20.48
CA PRO A 369 -31.89 0.94 -19.41
C PRO A 369 -31.05 0.29 -18.30
N GLU A 370 -29.96 -0.38 -18.68
CA GLU A 370 -29.07 -1.11 -17.78
C GLU A 370 -28.37 -0.20 -16.76
N TYR A 371 -28.23 1.10 -17.03
CA TYR A 371 -27.72 2.06 -16.04
C TYR A 371 -28.70 2.22 -14.88
N ARG A 372 -29.98 2.47 -15.19
CA ARG A 372 -31.03 2.62 -14.17
C ARG A 372 -31.30 1.29 -13.46
N GLU A 373 -31.36 0.18 -14.20
CA GLU A 373 -31.51 -1.16 -13.62
C GLU A 373 -30.39 -1.48 -12.63
N ALA A 374 -29.14 -1.09 -12.92
CA ALA A 374 -28.02 -1.28 -11.99
C ALA A 374 -28.15 -0.44 -10.71
N LEU A 375 -28.65 0.80 -10.80
CA LEU A 375 -28.90 1.63 -9.62
C LEU A 375 -29.96 0.97 -8.71
N GLU A 376 -31.09 0.58 -9.29
CA GLU A 376 -32.21 -0.03 -8.55
C GLU A 376 -31.82 -1.40 -7.97
N ALA A 377 -31.18 -2.25 -8.78
CA ALA A 377 -30.72 -3.57 -8.35
C ALA A 377 -29.63 -3.48 -7.27
N GLY A 378 -28.74 -2.49 -7.34
CA GLY A 378 -27.73 -2.26 -6.32
C GLY A 378 -28.32 -1.80 -4.98
N LEU A 379 -29.35 -0.95 -4.99
CA LEU A 379 -30.06 -0.52 -3.78
C LEU A 379 -30.89 -1.63 -3.13
N ALA A 380 -31.31 -2.62 -3.93
CA ALA A 380 -32.06 -3.81 -3.50
C ALA A 380 -31.16 -5.04 -3.28
N ALA A 381 -29.84 -4.91 -3.41
CA ALA A 381 -28.92 -6.03 -3.26
C ALA A 381 -29.01 -6.64 -1.86
N GLU A 382 -28.65 -7.91 -1.77
CA GLU A 382 -28.53 -8.65 -0.51
C GLU A 382 -27.08 -9.09 -0.28
N VAL A 383 -26.73 -9.30 0.99
CA VAL A 383 -25.45 -9.89 1.38
C VAL A 383 -25.69 -11.33 1.76
N GLU A 384 -25.14 -12.25 0.98
CA GLU A 384 -25.27 -13.69 1.24
C GLU A 384 -23.90 -14.29 1.57
N PRO A 385 -23.86 -15.34 2.41
CA PRO A 385 -22.68 -16.19 2.54
C PRO A 385 -22.28 -16.76 1.16
N SER A 386 -20.99 -16.82 0.89
CA SER A 386 -20.44 -17.39 -0.34
C SER A 386 -19.58 -18.61 -0.03
N ASP A 387 -19.56 -19.58 -0.96
CA ASP A 387 -18.75 -20.81 -0.83
C ASP A 387 -17.24 -20.58 -1.04
N GLY A 388 -16.80 -19.32 -1.14
CA GLY A 388 -15.39 -18.97 -1.37
C GLY A 388 -14.55 -19.05 -0.10
N GLU A 389 -13.22 -19.11 -0.27
CA GLU A 389 -12.29 -18.95 0.85
C GLU A 389 -12.36 -17.53 1.42
N LEU A 390 -12.22 -17.41 2.74
CA LEU A 390 -12.25 -16.13 3.42
C LEU A 390 -11.01 -15.33 3.01
N ASP A 391 -11.20 -14.24 2.28
CA ASP A 391 -10.11 -13.29 2.04
C ASP A 391 -9.84 -12.49 3.32
N THR A 392 -9.05 -13.07 4.24
CA THR A 392 -8.68 -12.47 5.54
C THR A 392 -8.15 -11.05 5.36
N ARG A 393 -7.39 -10.80 4.29
CA ARG A 393 -6.84 -9.48 4.00
C ARG A 393 -7.96 -8.45 3.75
N ALA A 394 -8.99 -8.83 2.99
CA ALA A 394 -10.15 -7.98 2.77
C ALA A 394 -10.97 -7.78 4.06
N GLN A 395 -11.10 -8.82 4.89
CA GLN A 395 -11.78 -8.74 6.19
C GLN A 395 -11.03 -7.85 7.19
N ILE A 396 -9.70 -7.82 7.17
CA ILE A 396 -8.90 -6.88 7.97
C ILE A 396 -9.22 -5.44 7.56
N LYS A 397 -9.31 -5.14 6.26
CA LYS A 397 -9.70 -3.81 5.81
C LYS A 397 -11.14 -3.47 6.19
N ASN A 398 -12.08 -4.41 6.04
CA ASN A 398 -13.47 -4.21 6.43
C ASN A 398 -13.61 -3.97 7.93
N SER A 399 -12.90 -4.71 8.77
CA SER A 399 -12.90 -4.51 10.23
C SER A 399 -12.35 -3.16 10.63
N ILE A 400 -11.28 -2.69 9.98
CA ILE A 400 -10.77 -1.34 10.19
C ILE A 400 -11.80 -0.30 9.74
N TYR A 401 -12.35 -0.44 8.54
CA TYR A 401 -13.23 0.56 7.93
C TYR A 401 -14.59 0.66 8.65
N TYR A 402 -15.27 -0.47 8.85
CA TYR A 402 -16.64 -0.53 9.40
C TYR A 402 -16.68 -0.85 10.90
N GLY A 403 -15.57 -1.30 11.50
CA GLY A 403 -15.61 -1.86 12.87
C GLY A 403 -16.31 -3.22 12.94
N GLN A 404 -16.51 -3.87 11.79
CA GLN A 404 -17.29 -5.09 11.60
C GLN A 404 -16.54 -6.04 10.66
N ALA A 405 -16.63 -7.35 10.92
CA ALA A 405 -16.10 -8.39 10.05
C ALA A 405 -17.17 -9.48 9.87
N PHE A 406 -17.17 -10.11 8.71
CA PHE A 406 -18.05 -11.25 8.49
C PHE A 406 -17.44 -12.52 9.08
N GLU A 407 -18.29 -13.36 9.68
CA GLU A 407 -17.89 -14.69 10.16
C GLU A 407 -17.61 -15.69 9.02
N THR A 408 -18.05 -15.42 7.81
CA THR A 408 -17.77 -16.29 6.65
C THR A 408 -17.47 -15.43 5.45
N SER A 409 -17.04 -16.06 4.36
CA SER A 409 -17.02 -15.39 3.08
C SER A 409 -18.43 -14.93 2.73
N HIS A 410 -18.56 -13.68 2.31
CA HIS A 410 -19.82 -13.10 1.85
C HIS A 410 -19.59 -12.44 0.51
N ARG A 411 -20.66 -12.34 -0.28
CA ARG A 411 -20.69 -11.60 -1.54
C ARG A 411 -22.01 -10.85 -1.63
N ALA A 412 -21.95 -9.60 -2.09
CA ALA A 412 -23.15 -8.90 -2.48
C ALA A 412 -23.74 -9.56 -3.74
N ARG A 413 -25.03 -9.86 -3.74
CA ARG A 413 -25.73 -10.46 -4.87
C ARG A 413 -27.00 -9.71 -5.20
N LEU A 414 -27.33 -9.71 -6.48
CA LEU A 414 -28.61 -9.22 -6.99
C LEU A 414 -29.67 -10.30 -6.78
N THR A 415 -30.81 -9.92 -6.23
CA THR A 415 -31.96 -10.81 -6.03
C THR A 415 -32.66 -11.05 -7.37
N PRO A 416 -32.81 -12.31 -7.83
CA PRO A 416 -33.32 -12.60 -9.18
C PRO A 416 -34.82 -12.33 -9.40
N GLU A 417 -35.63 -12.11 -8.35
CA GLU A 417 -37.09 -12.03 -8.47
C GLU A 417 -37.73 -11.02 -7.49
N ASN A 418 -38.42 -10.01 -8.04
CA ASN A 418 -39.53 -9.22 -7.47
C ASN A 418 -39.31 -8.41 -6.17
N ASP A 419 -38.76 -7.22 -6.32
CA ASP A 419 -39.32 -5.92 -5.92
C ASP A 419 -38.18 -4.92 -6.12
N THR A 420 -37.87 -4.57 -7.38
CA THR A 420 -36.99 -3.41 -7.64
C THR A 420 -37.72 -2.20 -7.07
N GLN A 421 -37.34 -1.80 -5.85
CA GLN A 421 -37.76 -0.51 -5.32
C GLN A 421 -37.30 0.53 -6.32
N SER A 422 -38.26 1.17 -6.98
CA SER A 422 -37.91 2.24 -7.90
C SER A 422 -37.22 3.34 -7.10
N LEU A 423 -36.25 4.04 -7.70
CA LEU A 423 -35.63 5.22 -7.08
C LEU A 423 -36.66 6.25 -6.58
N GLU A 424 -37.86 6.27 -7.18
CA GLU A 424 -38.99 7.08 -6.77
C GLU A 424 -39.63 6.61 -5.44
N GLU A 425 -39.66 5.30 -5.17
CA GLU A 425 -40.23 4.69 -3.96
C GLU A 425 -39.30 4.81 -2.73
N VAL A 426 -37.98 4.95 -2.92
CA VAL A 426 -37.01 5.00 -1.81
C VAL A 426 -36.85 6.40 -1.21
N GLY A 427 -37.34 7.47 -1.83
CA GLY A 427 -37.18 8.81 -1.23
C GLY A 427 -37.48 10.04 -2.08
N GLY A 428 -37.92 9.89 -3.33
CA GLY A 428 -38.40 11.00 -4.15
C GLY A 428 -37.31 11.77 -4.90
N LYS A 429 -37.52 11.90 -6.22
CA LYS A 429 -36.69 12.56 -7.26
C LYS A 429 -35.36 11.85 -7.56
N ASP A 430 -35.18 11.49 -8.84
CA ASP A 430 -33.92 11.08 -9.48
C ASP A 430 -32.91 12.24 -9.40
N SER A 431 -32.32 12.47 -8.23
CA SER A 431 -31.36 13.53 -7.93
C SER A 431 -30.24 12.97 -7.05
N TRP A 432 -29.05 13.55 -7.17
CA TRP A 432 -27.88 13.08 -6.42
C TRP A 432 -28.03 13.26 -4.90
N GLU A 433 -28.67 14.34 -4.46
CA GLU A 433 -28.99 14.58 -3.04
C GLU A 433 -29.98 13.55 -2.48
N ALA A 434 -31.00 13.17 -3.27
CA ALA A 434 -31.93 12.12 -2.85
C ALA A 434 -31.23 10.77 -2.73
N LEU A 435 -30.34 10.42 -3.67
CA LEU A 435 -29.58 9.17 -3.63
C LEU A 435 -28.67 9.10 -2.39
N THR A 436 -27.92 10.17 -2.09
CA THR A 436 -27.08 10.25 -0.89
C THR A 436 -27.89 10.19 0.41
N THR A 437 -29.07 10.83 0.44
CA THR A 437 -30.02 10.74 1.57
C THR A 437 -30.55 9.32 1.76
N VAL A 438 -30.91 8.63 0.68
CA VAL A 438 -31.38 7.24 0.71
C VAL A 438 -30.32 6.32 1.31
N LEU A 439 -29.06 6.49 0.89
CA LEU A 439 -27.92 5.71 1.37
C LEU A 439 -27.62 5.95 2.85
N THR A 440 -28.05 7.08 3.41
CA THR A 440 -27.88 7.42 4.84
C THR A 440 -29.11 7.17 5.70
N SER A 441 -30.28 6.93 5.11
CA SER A 441 -31.55 6.71 5.83
C SER A 441 -31.72 5.27 6.33
N GLY A 442 -31.41 5.02 7.61
CA GLY A 442 -31.55 3.71 8.27
C GLY A 442 -30.77 3.61 9.59
N ALA A 443 -31.12 2.65 10.48
CA ALA A 443 -30.40 2.44 11.73
C ALA A 443 -28.95 1.98 11.44
N ASP A 444 -27.99 2.69 12.06
CA ASP A 444 -26.55 2.72 11.79
C ASP A 444 -26.23 2.82 10.29
N ALA A 445 -26.28 4.05 9.75
CA ALA A 445 -26.14 4.44 8.34
C ALA A 445 -24.91 3.90 7.59
N LEU A 446 -24.06 3.10 8.24
CA LEU A 446 -22.65 2.91 7.91
C LEU A 446 -22.08 1.57 8.40
N THR A 447 -22.92 0.55 8.57
CA THR A 447 -22.52 -0.84 8.86
C THR A 447 -22.05 -1.59 7.62
N LEU A 448 -21.27 -2.65 7.79
CA LEU A 448 -20.94 -3.59 6.74
C LEU A 448 -22.19 -4.37 6.33
N GLY A 449 -22.84 -3.96 5.24
CA GLY A 449 -24.12 -4.51 4.77
C GLY A 449 -24.35 -4.31 3.27
N SER A 450 -25.57 -4.57 2.81
CA SER A 450 -25.88 -4.58 1.36
C SER A 450 -25.80 -3.23 0.67
N ARG A 451 -25.96 -2.14 1.41
CA ARG A 451 -25.83 -0.76 0.92
C ARG A 451 -24.49 -0.11 1.29
N SER A 452 -23.51 -0.89 1.72
CA SER A 452 -22.18 -0.39 2.06
C SER A 452 -21.31 -0.17 0.81
N GLU A 453 -20.26 0.65 0.95
CA GLU A 453 -19.28 0.85 -0.11
C GLU A 453 -18.61 -0.46 -0.55
N TRP A 454 -18.45 -1.41 0.38
CA TRP A 454 -17.95 -2.75 0.09
C TRP A 454 -18.88 -3.49 -0.87
N ALA A 455 -20.20 -3.46 -0.62
CA ALA A 455 -21.17 -4.15 -1.46
C ALA A 455 -21.21 -3.57 -2.88
N PHE A 456 -21.26 -2.23 -3.01
CA PHE A 456 -21.21 -1.59 -4.32
C PHE A 456 -19.89 -1.84 -5.06
N ARG A 457 -18.77 -1.87 -4.32
CA ARG A 457 -17.48 -2.27 -4.89
C ARG A 457 -17.50 -3.72 -5.39
N THR A 458 -18.12 -4.65 -4.67
CA THR A 458 -18.26 -6.04 -5.10
C THR A 458 -19.10 -6.13 -6.37
N LEU A 459 -20.26 -5.48 -6.43
CA LEU A 459 -21.11 -5.44 -7.63
C LEU A 459 -20.39 -4.80 -8.83
N LEU A 460 -19.59 -3.75 -8.59
CA LEU A 460 -18.77 -3.12 -9.61
C LEU A 460 -17.70 -4.07 -10.16
N GLN A 461 -17.02 -4.83 -9.29
CA GLN A 461 -16.04 -5.82 -9.70
C GLN A 461 -16.69 -6.94 -10.52
N ASP A 462 -17.84 -7.43 -10.09
CA ASP A 462 -18.62 -8.45 -10.80
C ASP A 462 -19.02 -7.95 -12.20
N ALA A 463 -19.49 -6.70 -12.32
CA ALA A 463 -19.82 -6.09 -13.61
C ALA A 463 -18.61 -5.92 -14.53
N LEU A 464 -17.40 -5.71 -13.99
CA LEU A 464 -16.18 -5.59 -14.80
C LEU A 464 -15.74 -6.92 -15.42
N GLU A 465 -16.13 -8.06 -14.83
CA GLU A 465 -15.86 -9.41 -15.35
C GLU A 465 -16.76 -9.78 -16.55
N ASP A 466 -17.84 -9.02 -16.80
CA ASP A 466 -18.75 -9.24 -17.92
C ASP A 466 -18.05 -9.06 -19.28
N THR A 467 -18.63 -9.68 -20.31
CA THR A 467 -18.20 -9.48 -21.70
C THR A 467 -18.42 -8.01 -22.12
N PRO A 468 -17.44 -7.37 -22.81
CA PRO A 468 -17.57 -5.99 -23.29
C PRO A 468 -18.88 -5.77 -24.06
N SER A 469 -19.71 -4.84 -23.57
CA SER A 469 -21.02 -4.50 -24.14
C SER A 469 -21.48 -3.13 -23.63
N LEU A 470 -22.35 -2.42 -24.36
CA LEU A 470 -22.90 -1.14 -23.88
C LEU A 470 -23.66 -1.33 -22.55
N ALA A 471 -24.35 -2.47 -22.42
CA ALA A 471 -25.01 -2.90 -21.20
C ALA A 471 -24.03 -3.04 -20.02
N LYS A 472 -22.86 -3.65 -20.24
CA LYS A 472 -21.79 -3.71 -19.23
C LYS A 472 -21.32 -2.31 -18.83
N SER A 473 -21.02 -1.45 -19.80
CA SER A 473 -20.58 -0.07 -19.53
C SER A 473 -21.62 0.71 -18.73
N ALA A 474 -22.91 0.54 -19.04
CA ALA A 474 -24.02 1.13 -18.30
C ALA A 474 -24.12 0.59 -16.86
N ARG A 475 -23.99 -0.72 -16.65
CA ARG A 475 -23.94 -1.31 -15.29
C ARG A 475 -22.75 -0.79 -14.47
N VAL A 476 -21.56 -0.72 -15.09
CA VAL A 476 -20.35 -0.18 -14.46
C VAL A 476 -20.55 1.28 -14.02
N PHE A 477 -21.20 2.10 -14.85
CA PHE A 477 -21.57 3.47 -14.49
C PHE A 477 -22.58 3.49 -13.34
N GLY A 478 -23.59 2.61 -13.35
CA GLY A 478 -24.58 2.49 -12.28
C GLY A 478 -23.94 2.15 -10.93
N TYR A 479 -23.16 1.08 -10.84
CA TYR A 479 -22.50 0.71 -9.57
C TYR A 479 -21.43 1.71 -9.13
N SER A 480 -20.73 2.36 -10.06
CA SER A 480 -19.80 3.45 -9.73
C SER A 480 -20.53 4.65 -9.13
N THR A 481 -21.73 4.97 -9.62
CA THR A 481 -22.58 6.03 -9.08
C THR A 481 -22.96 5.76 -7.63
N LEU A 482 -23.43 4.54 -7.34
CA LEU A 482 -23.77 4.13 -5.97
C LEU A 482 -22.56 4.20 -5.05
N LEU A 483 -21.40 3.72 -5.51
CA LEU A 483 -20.15 3.77 -4.75
C LEU A 483 -19.72 5.22 -4.45
N LEU A 484 -19.66 6.10 -5.46
CA LEU A 484 -19.28 7.50 -5.28
C LEU A 484 -20.27 8.26 -4.39
N SER A 485 -21.57 8.02 -4.55
CA SER A 485 -22.62 8.61 -3.70
C SER A 485 -22.48 8.13 -2.26
N SER A 486 -22.21 6.85 -2.04
CA SER A 486 -22.01 6.28 -0.70
C SER A 486 -20.74 6.84 -0.04
N LEU A 487 -19.66 7.06 -0.79
CA LEU A 487 -18.45 7.71 -0.29
C LEU A 487 -18.71 9.18 0.08
N GLN A 488 -19.50 9.91 -0.70
CA GLN A 488 -19.87 11.28 -0.33
C GLN A 488 -20.74 11.31 0.94
N ALA A 489 -21.72 10.42 1.04
CA ALA A 489 -22.55 10.25 2.23
C ALA A 489 -21.70 9.95 3.48
N ARG A 490 -20.73 9.05 3.37
CA ARG A 490 -19.74 8.75 4.42
C ARG A 490 -19.00 10.00 4.87
N TYR A 491 -18.54 10.82 3.94
CA TYR A 491 -17.86 12.07 4.29
C TYR A 491 -18.76 13.04 5.03
N GLN A 492 -19.99 13.22 4.56
CA GLN A 492 -20.96 14.11 5.20
C GLN A 492 -21.32 13.64 6.62
N HIS A 493 -21.34 12.34 6.88
CA HIS A 493 -21.66 11.79 8.19
C HIS A 493 -20.46 11.68 9.14
N ASP A 494 -19.41 10.96 8.74
CA ASP A 494 -18.28 10.62 9.62
C ASP A 494 -17.20 11.69 9.57
N PHE A 495 -16.84 12.14 8.37
CA PHE A 495 -15.67 12.98 8.22
C PHE A 495 -15.96 14.47 8.29
N SER A 496 -17.21 14.93 8.35
CA SER A 496 -17.53 16.37 8.39
C SER A 496 -17.51 16.96 9.82
N ALA A 497 -17.66 16.11 10.84
CA ALA A 497 -17.75 16.52 12.23
C ALA A 497 -16.47 17.21 12.75
N ASP A 498 -16.60 18.15 13.68
CA ASP A 498 -15.46 18.91 14.22
C ASP A 498 -14.37 18.01 14.84
N GLU A 499 -14.78 16.91 15.48
CA GLU A 499 -13.85 15.92 16.04
C GLU A 499 -12.96 15.24 15.00
N PHE A 500 -13.40 15.22 13.73
CA PHE A 500 -12.63 14.67 12.62
C PHE A 500 -11.72 15.70 11.91
N ALA A 501 -11.76 16.97 12.33
CA ALA A 501 -10.98 18.05 11.70
C ALA A 501 -9.47 17.74 11.59
N PRO A 502 -8.80 17.20 12.64
CA PRO A 502 -7.37 16.90 12.54
C PRO A 502 -7.04 15.84 11.48
N TYR A 503 -7.90 14.85 11.28
CA TYR A 503 -7.69 13.80 10.28
C TYR A 503 -7.99 14.28 8.86
N ARG A 504 -9.05 15.09 8.69
CA ARG A 504 -9.36 15.75 7.41
C ARG A 504 -8.20 16.57 6.93
N GLN A 505 -7.59 17.33 7.85
CA GLN A 505 -6.44 18.15 7.50
C GLN A 505 -5.22 17.32 7.13
N TRP A 506 -4.88 16.33 7.96
CA TRP A 506 -3.81 15.39 7.63
C TRP A 506 -3.98 14.79 6.23
N PHE A 507 -5.22 14.49 5.85
CA PHE A 507 -5.57 14.01 4.51
C PHE A 507 -5.35 15.10 3.44
N ASN A 508 -5.87 16.31 3.65
CA ASN A 508 -5.73 17.43 2.71
C ASN A 508 -4.25 17.81 2.46
N GLU A 509 -3.39 17.72 3.47
CA GLU A 509 -1.94 17.94 3.32
C GLU A 509 -1.24 16.83 2.51
N THR A 510 -1.83 15.63 2.49
CA THR A 510 -1.25 14.44 1.86
C THR A 510 -1.75 14.20 0.45
N GLU A 511 -2.99 14.58 0.17
CA GLU A 511 -3.67 14.20 -1.06
C GLU A 511 -2.98 14.72 -2.33
N ARG A 512 -3.32 14.07 -3.44
CA ARG A 512 -2.96 14.48 -4.78
C ARG A 512 -4.19 14.36 -5.67
N TYR A 513 -4.40 15.36 -6.50
CA TYR A 513 -5.47 15.31 -7.48
C TYR A 513 -5.24 14.18 -8.51
N PRO A 514 -6.26 13.37 -8.84
CA PRO A 514 -7.61 13.32 -8.22
C PRO A 514 -7.64 12.51 -6.91
N SER A 515 -8.51 12.94 -5.98
CA SER A 515 -8.72 12.33 -4.65
C SER A 515 -10.19 12.39 -4.22
N PRO A 516 -10.59 11.68 -3.16
CA PRO A 516 -11.91 11.81 -2.54
C PRO A 516 -12.36 13.24 -2.20
N ALA A 517 -11.43 14.18 -1.96
CA ALA A 517 -11.79 15.58 -1.71
C ALA A 517 -12.58 16.20 -2.86
N LEU A 518 -12.49 15.63 -4.07
CA LEU A 518 -13.35 16.02 -5.18
C LEU A 518 -14.82 15.77 -4.89
N LEU A 519 -15.19 14.63 -4.30
CA LEU A 519 -16.58 14.35 -3.91
C LEU A 519 -17.04 15.24 -2.77
N TRP A 520 -16.12 15.58 -1.87
CA TRP A 520 -16.40 16.40 -0.69
C TRP A 520 -16.69 17.84 -1.06
N ASN A 521 -15.95 18.35 -2.04
CA ASN A 521 -16.06 19.72 -2.53
C ASN A 521 -16.78 19.81 -3.89
N PHE A 522 -17.38 18.73 -4.38
CA PHE A 522 -17.95 18.67 -5.73
C PHE A 522 -19.10 19.69 -5.84
N PRO A 523 -18.95 20.76 -6.64
CA PRO A 523 -20.02 21.72 -6.80
C PRO A 523 -21.03 21.15 -7.80
N TYR A 524 -22.13 20.57 -7.30
CA TYR A 524 -23.26 20.15 -8.14
C TYR A 524 -24.52 20.91 -7.75
N ASP A 525 -25.43 21.08 -8.71
CA ASP A 525 -26.76 21.61 -8.45
C ASP A 525 -27.64 20.48 -7.92
N PRO A 526 -28.15 20.56 -6.67
CA PRO A 526 -28.96 19.50 -6.09
C PRO A 526 -30.25 19.18 -6.86
N SER A 527 -30.69 20.08 -7.74
CA SER A 527 -31.86 19.86 -8.61
C SER A 527 -31.57 19.03 -9.86
N GLN A 528 -30.29 18.77 -10.19
CA GLN A 528 -29.88 17.95 -11.32
C GLN A 528 -30.11 16.46 -11.07
N THR A 529 -30.28 15.71 -12.17
CA THR A 529 -30.45 14.26 -12.07
C THR A 529 -29.15 13.56 -11.73
N VAL A 530 -29.24 12.36 -11.16
CA VAL A 530 -28.06 11.53 -10.85
C VAL A 530 -27.20 11.34 -12.10
N ALA A 531 -27.84 11.07 -13.24
CA ALA A 531 -27.15 10.92 -14.52
C ALA A 531 -26.42 12.21 -14.95
N THR A 532 -27.03 13.38 -14.81
CA THR A 532 -26.39 14.66 -15.16
C THR A 532 -25.16 14.93 -14.28
N VAL A 533 -25.26 14.68 -12.99
CA VAL A 533 -24.13 14.86 -12.05
C VAL A 533 -22.99 13.88 -12.39
N LEU A 534 -23.31 12.61 -12.65
CA LEU A 534 -22.29 11.63 -13.04
C LEU A 534 -21.65 11.95 -14.40
N GLN A 535 -22.43 12.48 -15.36
CA GLN A 535 -21.91 12.93 -16.64
C GLN A 535 -20.85 14.01 -16.45
N GLN A 536 -21.16 15.05 -15.65
CA GLN A 536 -20.22 16.12 -15.34
C GLN A 536 -18.97 15.59 -14.65
N PHE A 537 -19.14 14.76 -13.62
CA PHE A 537 -18.02 14.15 -12.90
C PHE A 537 -17.12 13.32 -13.83
N THR A 538 -17.73 12.54 -14.73
CA THR A 538 -16.98 11.70 -15.68
C THR A 538 -16.24 12.54 -16.71
N ASP A 539 -16.86 13.59 -17.24
CA ASP A 539 -16.25 14.48 -18.22
C ASP A 539 -15.06 15.24 -17.62
N ASP A 540 -15.28 15.87 -16.46
CA ASP A 540 -14.29 16.77 -15.82
C ASP A 540 -13.15 16.01 -15.15
N HIS A 541 -13.44 14.93 -14.42
CA HIS A 541 -12.48 14.30 -13.52
C HIS A 541 -11.93 12.96 -14.01
N ILE A 542 -12.60 12.31 -14.96
CA ILE A 542 -12.18 11.00 -15.48
C ILE A 542 -11.60 11.16 -16.88
N TYR A 543 -12.43 11.55 -17.84
CA TYR A 543 -12.06 11.70 -19.24
C TYR A 543 -11.01 12.79 -19.42
N THR A 544 -11.31 14.04 -19.04
CA THR A 544 -10.41 15.18 -19.25
C THR A 544 -9.06 14.95 -18.57
N GLN A 545 -9.08 14.38 -17.37
CA GLN A 545 -7.88 14.04 -16.62
C GLN A 545 -7.01 12.98 -17.31
N TYR A 546 -7.63 11.92 -17.85
CA TYR A 546 -6.93 10.91 -18.61
C TYR A 546 -6.21 11.52 -19.82
N PHE A 547 -6.92 12.34 -20.61
CA PHE A 547 -6.34 12.96 -21.81
C PHE A 547 -5.23 13.95 -21.46
N ASN A 548 -5.41 14.76 -20.42
CA ASN A 548 -4.37 15.66 -19.92
C ASN A 548 -3.08 14.89 -19.59
N ARG A 549 -3.19 13.79 -18.85
CA ARG A 549 -2.03 12.94 -18.50
C ARG A 549 -1.43 12.23 -19.70
N LEU A 550 -2.26 11.76 -20.64
CA LEU A 550 -1.82 11.14 -21.89
C LEU A 550 -1.01 12.12 -22.73
N TYR A 551 -1.54 13.32 -22.98
CA TYR A 551 -0.89 14.35 -23.78
C TYR A 551 0.35 14.92 -23.11
N GLN A 552 0.34 15.08 -21.78
CA GLN A 552 1.54 15.45 -21.04
C GLN A 552 2.65 14.41 -21.23
N LYS A 553 2.33 13.11 -21.13
CA LYS A 553 3.32 12.05 -21.39
C LYS A 553 3.85 12.03 -22.81
N LEU A 554 2.98 12.26 -23.80
CA LEU A 554 3.40 12.40 -25.20
C LEU A 554 4.38 13.56 -25.38
N ALA A 555 4.12 14.69 -24.73
CA ALA A 555 4.98 15.87 -24.75
C ALA A 555 6.33 15.62 -24.06
N ASP A 556 6.32 14.96 -22.90
CA ASP A 556 7.51 14.71 -22.09
C ASP A 556 8.41 13.60 -22.65
N ASN A 557 7.84 12.66 -23.43
CA ASN A 557 8.56 11.50 -23.97
C ASN A 557 8.33 11.32 -25.48
N PRO A 558 8.79 12.25 -26.34
CA PRO A 558 8.61 12.16 -27.77
C PRO A 558 9.31 10.90 -28.32
N GLY A 559 8.52 10.00 -28.94
CA GLY A 559 9.01 8.75 -29.53
C GLY A 559 8.62 7.46 -28.79
N LYS A 560 7.96 7.56 -27.63
CA LYS A 560 7.30 6.42 -26.96
C LYS A 560 5.79 6.53 -27.13
N SER A 561 5.12 5.44 -27.50
CA SER A 561 3.66 5.37 -27.46
C SER A 561 3.21 5.23 -26.00
N PRO A 562 2.47 6.19 -25.43
CA PRO A 562 1.97 6.07 -24.07
C PRO A 562 0.74 5.16 -24.10
N GLN A 563 0.93 3.90 -23.72
CA GLN A 563 -0.18 3.01 -23.42
C GLN A 563 -0.49 3.14 -21.93
N LEU A 564 -1.71 3.60 -21.62
CA LEU A 564 -2.24 3.66 -20.25
C LEU A 564 -3.29 2.57 -19.99
N MET A 565 -3.78 1.92 -21.06
CA MET A 565 -4.71 0.80 -21.03
C MET A 565 -4.24 -0.26 -22.02
N SER A 566 -4.57 -1.53 -21.75
CA SER A 566 -4.27 -2.67 -22.60
C SER A 566 -5.55 -3.38 -23.02
N THR A 567 -5.52 -4.00 -24.19
CA THR A 567 -6.55 -4.92 -24.64
C THR A 567 -5.97 -6.32 -24.73
N ASP A 568 -6.67 -7.32 -24.19
CA ASP A 568 -6.31 -8.72 -24.42
C ASP A 568 -6.80 -9.22 -25.80
N ALA A 569 -6.55 -10.50 -26.08
CA ALA A 569 -6.92 -11.15 -27.35
C ALA A 569 -8.44 -11.20 -27.59
N ASP A 570 -9.23 -11.16 -26.51
CA ASP A 570 -10.70 -11.14 -26.55
C ASP A 570 -11.25 -9.70 -26.61
N GLY A 571 -10.35 -8.71 -26.69
CA GLY A 571 -10.69 -7.31 -26.75
C GLY A 571 -11.20 -6.76 -25.42
N GLN A 572 -11.03 -7.46 -24.30
CA GLN A 572 -11.34 -6.89 -22.99
C GLN A 572 -10.32 -5.79 -22.67
N LEU A 573 -10.84 -4.61 -22.33
CA LEU A 573 -10.01 -3.54 -21.81
C LEU A 573 -9.69 -3.86 -20.36
N SER A 574 -8.42 -4.08 -20.11
CA SER A 574 -7.90 -4.11 -18.76
C SER A 574 -6.95 -2.94 -18.61
N TYR A 575 -6.90 -2.38 -17.41
CA TYR A 575 -5.59 -1.99 -16.95
C TYR A 575 -4.80 -3.30 -16.89
N VAL A 576 -3.65 -3.39 -17.55
CA VAL A 576 -2.57 -4.05 -16.81
C VAL A 576 -2.41 -3.14 -15.61
N ARG A 577 -3.15 -3.45 -14.53
CA ARG A 577 -2.71 -3.13 -13.18
C ARG A 577 -1.21 -3.32 -13.25
N PRO A 578 -0.36 -2.37 -12.83
CA PRO A 578 1.08 -2.46 -13.01
C PRO A 578 1.62 -3.87 -12.71
N PHE A 579 0.88 -4.63 -11.91
CA PHE A 579 0.90 -6.08 -11.96
C PHE A 579 -0.53 -6.70 -11.89
N ASN A 580 -0.97 -7.43 -12.93
CA ASN A 580 -1.96 -8.51 -12.81
C ASN A 580 -1.45 -9.68 -13.65
N GLY A 581 -1.21 -10.80 -12.98
CA GLY A 581 -0.47 -11.96 -13.48
C GLY A 581 0.30 -12.69 -12.36
N GLY A 582 0.45 -12.05 -11.20
CA GLY A 582 1.13 -12.65 -10.04
C GLY A 582 1.65 -11.65 -9.00
N THR A 583 1.57 -10.34 -9.27
CA THR A 583 2.10 -9.29 -8.37
C THR A 583 1.03 -8.20 -8.12
N PRO A 584 0.90 -7.58 -6.93
CA PRO A 584 -0.08 -6.51 -6.64
C PRO A 584 0.29 -5.08 -7.14
N ASN A 585 -0.67 -4.14 -7.18
CA ASN A 585 -0.42 -2.68 -7.36
C ASN A 585 0.47 -2.10 -6.24
N LEU A 586 1.16 -0.97 -6.48
CA LEU A 586 2.07 -0.33 -5.49
C LEU A 586 1.44 -0.11 -4.09
N PRO A 587 0.19 0.39 -3.95
CA PRO A 587 -0.41 0.54 -2.63
C PRO A 587 -0.76 -0.81 -1.98
N THR A 588 -1.16 -1.79 -2.79
CA THR A 588 -1.47 -3.14 -2.30
C THR A 588 -0.20 -3.88 -1.90
N LEU A 589 0.91 -3.68 -2.63
CA LEU A 589 2.22 -4.27 -2.34
C LEU A 589 2.70 -3.86 -0.95
N LYS A 590 2.62 -2.57 -0.63
CA LYS A 590 3.04 -2.05 0.68
C LYS A 590 2.27 -2.69 1.82
N TYR A 591 0.96 -2.83 1.66
CA TYR A 591 0.12 -3.51 2.62
C TYR A 591 0.45 -5.01 2.70
N ASP A 592 0.64 -5.68 1.57
CA ASP A 592 0.99 -7.11 1.52
C ASP A 592 2.37 -7.40 2.13
N ARG A 593 3.35 -6.48 2.01
CA ARG A 593 4.69 -6.60 2.64
C ARG A 593 4.62 -6.70 4.17
N LEU A 594 3.54 -6.23 4.80
CA LEU A 594 3.35 -6.40 6.23
C LEU A 594 3.29 -7.88 6.64
N GLY A 595 2.77 -8.75 5.77
CA GLY A 595 2.78 -10.19 6.01
C GLY A 595 4.20 -10.73 6.18
N ASP A 596 5.13 -10.32 5.32
CA ASP A 596 6.55 -10.69 5.40
C ASP A 596 7.16 -10.18 6.71
N ILE A 597 6.97 -8.89 7.04
CA ILE A 597 7.49 -8.29 8.28
C ILE A 597 6.95 -9.02 9.52
N PHE A 598 5.64 -9.26 9.58
CA PHE A 598 5.03 -9.92 10.74
C PHE A 598 5.51 -11.36 10.91
N PHE A 599 5.74 -12.07 9.80
CA PHE A 599 6.26 -13.42 9.82
C PHE A 599 7.73 -13.46 10.28
N GLU A 600 8.57 -12.61 9.72
CA GLU A 600 10.00 -12.54 10.05
C GLU A 600 10.21 -12.12 11.52
N LEU A 601 9.41 -11.17 12.02
CA LEU A 601 9.40 -10.80 13.44
C LEU A 601 8.77 -11.89 14.33
N GLY A 602 8.14 -12.91 13.73
CA GLY A 602 7.54 -14.04 14.43
C GLY A 602 6.25 -13.70 15.14
N TRP A 603 5.52 -12.68 14.68
CA TRP A 603 4.19 -12.33 15.17
C TRP A 603 3.11 -13.19 14.52
N THR A 604 3.36 -13.67 13.30
CA THR A 604 2.43 -14.54 12.55
C THR A 604 3.09 -15.84 12.12
N THR A 605 2.29 -16.87 11.88
CA THR A 605 2.77 -18.20 11.43
C THR A 605 3.06 -18.28 9.94
N GLY A 606 2.53 -17.33 9.14
CA GLY A 606 2.74 -17.26 7.70
C GLY A 606 3.01 -15.83 7.25
N ASN A 607 3.60 -15.70 6.05
CA ASN A 607 4.05 -14.43 5.47
C ASN A 607 3.00 -13.70 4.61
N SER A 608 1.74 -14.12 4.71
CA SER A 608 0.64 -13.56 3.94
C SER A 608 -0.46 -13.04 4.85
N LEU A 609 -0.94 -11.82 4.58
CA LEU A 609 -2.12 -11.27 5.27
C LEU A 609 -3.41 -12.06 4.96
N ARG A 610 -3.42 -12.91 3.92
CA ARG A 610 -4.57 -13.77 3.60
C ARG A 610 -4.74 -14.94 4.57
N GLU A 611 -3.66 -15.35 5.23
CA GLU A 611 -3.60 -16.51 6.12
C GLU A 611 -3.08 -16.11 7.51
N LEU A 612 -3.30 -14.84 7.89
CA LEU A 612 -2.73 -14.26 9.10
C LEU A 612 -3.22 -14.99 10.35
N THR A 613 -2.35 -15.76 10.98
CA THR A 613 -2.58 -16.40 12.28
C THR A 613 -1.48 -15.96 13.22
N LEU A 614 -1.84 -15.49 14.42
CA LEU A 614 -0.85 -15.00 15.38
C LEU A 614 -0.11 -16.16 16.06
N THR A 615 1.17 -15.96 16.31
CA THR A 615 1.95 -16.80 17.22
C THR A 615 1.72 -16.37 18.69
N THR A 616 2.22 -17.16 19.64
CA THR A 616 2.30 -16.75 21.06
C THR A 616 3.04 -15.42 21.24
N HIS A 617 4.08 -15.17 20.43
CA HIS A 617 4.85 -13.93 20.51
C HIS A 617 4.05 -12.72 20.01
N GLY A 618 3.32 -12.88 18.89
CA GLY A 618 2.42 -11.85 18.39
C GLY A 618 1.25 -11.56 19.35
N GLN A 619 0.68 -12.59 19.96
CA GLN A 619 -0.36 -12.44 20.99
C GLN A 619 0.18 -11.67 22.21
N ALA A 620 1.34 -12.06 22.74
CA ALA A 620 1.98 -11.37 23.86
C ALA A 620 2.33 -9.90 23.54
N LEU A 621 2.57 -9.54 22.27
CA LEU A 621 2.72 -8.15 21.85
C LEU A 621 1.39 -7.39 21.98
N LEU A 622 0.28 -7.95 21.49
CA LEU A 622 -1.04 -7.32 21.56
C LEU A 622 -1.60 -7.23 22.99
N GLU A 623 -1.36 -8.24 23.82
CA GLU A 623 -1.80 -8.30 25.22
C GLU A 623 -1.26 -7.15 26.08
N LYS A 624 -0.18 -6.50 25.66
CA LYS A 624 0.35 -5.29 26.32
C LYS A 624 -0.59 -4.09 26.20
N PHE A 625 -1.47 -4.11 25.19
CA PHE A 625 -2.34 -2.98 24.81
C PHE A 625 -3.83 -3.33 24.91
N TYR A 626 -4.15 -4.62 24.93
CA TYR A 626 -5.52 -5.12 24.89
C TYR A 626 -5.71 -6.28 25.87
N VAL A 627 -6.92 -6.38 26.43
CA VAL A 627 -7.37 -7.65 26.99
C VAL A 627 -7.76 -8.52 25.80
N VAL A 628 -6.83 -9.37 25.36
CA VAL A 628 -7.14 -10.45 24.41
C VAL A 628 -8.15 -11.35 25.12
N GLY A 629 -9.40 -11.36 24.63
CA GLY A 629 -10.54 -11.91 25.37
C GLY A 629 -10.42 -13.41 25.67
N ASP A 630 -11.10 -13.85 26.73
CA ASP A 630 -11.28 -15.28 27.02
C ASP A 630 -11.89 -15.99 25.80
N ARG A 631 -11.23 -17.05 25.35
CA ARG A 631 -11.63 -17.91 24.23
C ARG A 631 -13.00 -18.56 24.43
#